data_AF-A0A6S5TKT9-F1
#
_entry.id   AF-A0A6S5TKT9-F1
#
_cell.length_a   1.000
_cell.length_b   1.000
_cell.length_c   1.000
_cell.angle_alpha   90.00
_cell.angle_beta   90.00
_cell.angle_gamma   90.00
#
_symmetry.space_group_name_H-M   'P 1'
#
loop_
_entity.id
_entity.type
_entity.pdbx_description
1 polymer ?
#
loop_
_entity_poly.entity_id
_entity_poly.type
_entity_poly.pdbx_seq_one_letter_code
_entity_poly.pdbx_strand_id
1 'polypeptide(L)'
;METLKRYMASLSPKQKRAFAESCGTTINYLRKVMSTGSVIGPEICVQIEIQSGGAVSRQSLNPENWQRIWPELKGTESTTENNEV
;
A
#
# COMPACT_ATOMS: atom_id res chain seq x y z
N MET A 1 1.34 5.07 -7.12
CA MET A 1 2.10 5.88 -6.12
C MET A 1 1.33 7.05 -5.51
N GLU A 2 0.35 7.65 -6.19
CA GLU A 2 -0.39 8.80 -5.65
C GLU A 2 -1.21 8.47 -4.40
N THR A 3 -1.80 7.27 -4.34
CA THR A 3 -2.59 6.80 -3.19
C THR A 3 -1.77 6.81 -1.90
N LEU A 4 -0.52 6.33 -1.97
CA LEU A 4 0.41 6.36 -0.83
C LEU A 4 0.73 7.80 -0.40
N LYS A 5 0.99 8.70 -1.36
CA LYS A 5 1.26 10.12 -1.05
C LYS A 5 0.09 10.76 -0.34
N ARG A 6 -1.14 10.53 -0.83
CA ARG A 6 -2.37 11.04 -0.22
C ARG A 6 -2.59 10.50 1.19
N TYR A 7 -2.42 9.19 1.38
CA TYR A 7 -2.53 8.55 2.69
C TYR A 7 -1.47 9.09 3.66
N MET A 8 -0.22 9.21 3.22
CA MET A 8 0.82 9.79 4.08
C MET A 8 0.54 11.27 4.37
N ALA A 9 -0.05 12.03 3.44
CA ALA A 9 -0.40 13.42 3.69
C ALA A 9 -1.44 13.60 4.81
N SER A 10 -2.35 12.64 5.00
CA SER A 10 -3.33 12.69 6.10
C SER A 10 -2.74 12.31 7.48
N LEU A 11 -1.52 11.79 7.55
CA LEU A 11 -0.88 11.38 8.79
C LEU A 11 -0.02 12.50 9.41
N SER A 12 -0.05 12.61 10.73
CA SER A 12 0.90 13.43 11.50
C SER A 12 2.35 12.91 11.39
N PRO A 13 3.38 13.74 11.63
CA PRO A 13 4.78 13.30 11.56
C PRO A 13 5.12 12.07 12.43
N LYS A 14 4.52 11.99 13.63
CA LYS A 14 4.67 10.82 14.51
C LYS A 14 4.00 9.57 13.93
N GLN A 15 2.80 9.71 13.38
CA GLN A 15 2.07 8.60 12.74
C GLN A 15 2.79 8.11 11.49
N LYS A 16 3.38 9.00 10.67
CA LYS A 16 4.17 8.62 9.50
C LYS A 16 5.35 7.70 9.85
N ARG A 17 6.04 8.00 10.96
CA ARG A 17 7.15 7.16 11.46
C ARG A 17 6.64 5.81 11.94
N ALA A 18 5.65 5.81 12.83
CA ALA A 18 5.06 4.57 13.35
C ALA A 18 4.48 3.68 12.24
N PHE A 19 3.85 4.28 11.23
CA PHE A 19 3.35 3.58 10.05
C PHE A 19 4.46 2.92 9.26
N ALA A 20 5.55 3.65 8.98
CA ALA A 20 6.69 3.09 8.26
C ALA A 20 7.31 1.89 9.00
N GLU A 21 7.49 2.03 10.31
CA GLU A 21 8.02 0.96 11.17
C GLU A 21 7.09 -0.26 11.20
N SER A 22 5.78 -0.03 11.33
CA SER A 22 4.76 -1.09 11.28
C SER A 22 4.71 -1.78 9.93
N CYS A 23 5.09 -1.09 8.85
CA CYS A 23 5.22 -1.66 7.52
C CYS A 23 6.55 -2.42 7.29
N GLY A 24 7.39 -2.55 8.31
CA GLY A 24 8.72 -3.17 8.20
C GLY A 24 9.74 -2.34 7.43
N THR A 25 9.55 -1.01 7.36
CA THR A 25 10.43 -0.11 6.62
C THR A 25 10.73 1.18 7.39
N THR A 26 11.36 2.16 6.74
CA THR A 26 11.69 3.45 7.34
C THR A 26 10.99 4.61 6.64
N ILE A 27 10.74 5.69 7.39
CA ILE A 27 10.15 6.92 6.82
C ILE A 27 11.01 7.50 5.68
N ASN A 28 12.33 7.35 5.76
CA ASN A 28 13.25 7.81 4.72
C ASN A 28 13.11 6.98 3.45
N TYR A 29 12.95 5.66 3.58
CA TYR A 29 12.66 4.80 2.43
C TYR A 29 11.33 5.19 1.78
N LEU A 30 10.26 5.35 2.55
CA LEU A 30 8.95 5.78 2.03
C LEU A 30 9.03 7.14 1.33
N ARG A 31 9.75 8.11 1.89
CA ARG A 31 9.98 9.41 1.24
C ARG A 31 10.74 9.27 -0.05
N LYS A 32 11.80 8.45 -0.08
CA LYS A 32 12.58 8.18 -1.28
C LYS A 32 11.69 7.62 -2.38
N VAL A 33 10.97 6.53 -2.14
CA VAL A 33 10.13 5.90 -3.17
C VAL A 33 8.97 6.80 -3.62
N MET A 34 8.40 7.62 -2.72
CA MET A 34 7.40 8.62 -3.10
C MET A 34 7.98 9.70 -4.02
N SER A 35 9.21 10.15 -3.77
CA SER A 35 9.88 11.16 -4.60
C SER A 35 10.36 10.59 -5.93
N THR A 36 10.96 9.40 -5.93
CA THR A 36 11.57 8.80 -7.14
C THR A 36 10.59 7.99 -7.96
N GLY A 37 9.43 7.63 -7.41
CA GLY A 37 8.49 6.70 -8.04
C GLY A 37 9.02 5.27 -8.12
N SER A 38 10.06 4.94 -7.36
CA SER A 38 10.66 3.61 -7.40
C SER A 38 9.70 2.53 -6.93
N VAL A 39 9.81 1.35 -7.54
CA VAL A 39 9.04 0.16 -7.18
C VAL A 39 9.32 -0.23 -5.74
N ILE A 40 8.25 -0.42 -4.96
CA ILE A 40 8.32 -0.94 -3.60
C ILE A 40 8.32 -2.47 -3.66
N GLY A 41 9.14 -3.10 -2.81
CA GLY A 41 9.19 -4.55 -2.69
C GLY A 41 7.83 -5.14 -2.28
N PRO A 42 7.49 -6.35 -2.75
CA PRO A 42 6.16 -6.93 -2.56
C PRO A 42 5.77 -7.09 -1.09
N GLU A 43 6.71 -7.47 -0.23
CA GLU A 43 6.47 -7.59 1.22
C GLU A 43 5.99 -6.27 1.83
N ILE A 44 6.67 -5.16 1.53
CA ILE A 44 6.32 -3.82 2.02
C ILE A 44 4.97 -3.37 1.44
N CYS A 45 4.68 -3.68 0.17
CA CYS A 45 3.39 -3.35 -0.44
C CYS A 45 2.21 -4.01 0.30
N VAL A 46 2.34 -5.29 0.67
CA VAL A 46 1.32 -6.02 1.45
C VAL A 46 1.16 -5.40 2.83
N GLN A 47 2.27 -5.09 3.52
CA GLN A 47 2.20 -4.46 4.82
C GLN A 47 1.57 -3.07 4.76
N ILE A 48 1.86 -2.26 3.75
CA ILE A 48 1.22 -0.96 3.54
C ILE A 48 -0.30 -1.13 3.40
N GLU A 49 -0.77 -2.11 2.64
CA GLU A 49 -2.20 -2.38 2.46
C GLU A 49 -2.88 -2.77 3.78
N ILE A 50 -2.27 -3.69 4.54
CA ILE A 50 -2.77 -4.14 5.83
C ILE A 50 -2.82 -2.97 6.83
N GLN A 51 -1.70 -2.25 7.00
CA GLN A 51 -1.58 -1.18 7.99
C GLN A 51 -2.39 0.07 7.62
N SER A 52 -2.67 0.27 6.32
CA SER A 52 -3.55 1.34 5.87
C SER A 52 -5.04 0.97 5.91
N GLY A 53 -5.38 -0.26 6.31
CA GLY A 53 -6.76 -0.75 6.31
C GLY A 53 -7.37 -0.80 4.91
N GLY A 54 -6.55 -1.06 3.88
CA GLY A 54 -6.98 -1.05 2.48
C GLY A 54 -7.04 0.34 1.83
N ALA A 55 -6.71 1.43 2.54
CA ALA A 55 -6.68 2.76 1.94
C ALA A 55 -5.61 2.92 0.86
N VAL A 56 -4.56 2.08 0.89
CA VAL A 56 -3.51 2.01 -0.12
C VAL A 56 -3.39 0.57 -0.59
N SER A 57 -3.85 0.25 -1.80
CA SER A 57 -3.73 -1.10 -2.31
C SER A 57 -2.33 -1.42 -2.84
N ARG A 58 -1.87 -2.66 -2.61
CA ARG A 58 -0.62 -3.21 -3.15
C ARG A 58 -0.56 -3.15 -4.69
N GLN A 59 -1.70 -3.19 -5.37
CA GLN A 59 -1.80 -3.01 -6.83
C GLN A 59 -1.41 -1.58 -7.26
N SER A 60 -1.87 -0.57 -6.53
CA SER A 60 -1.55 0.84 -6.82
C SER A 60 -0.10 1.23 -6.51
N LEU A 61 0.58 0.43 -5.67
CA LEU A 61 2.00 0.60 -5.34
C LEU A 61 2.93 -0.02 -6.38
N ASN A 62 2.47 -1.08 -7.06
CA ASN A 62 3.26 -1.78 -8.07
C ASN A 62 2.44 -2.09 -9.34
N PRO A 63 1.99 -1.05 -10.07
CA PRO A 63 1.07 -1.22 -11.20
C PRO A 63 1.64 -2.08 -12.34
N GLU A 64 2.96 -2.12 -12.50
CA GLU A 64 3.62 -2.85 -13.58
C GLU A 64 3.80 -4.34 -13.29
N ASN A 65 4.11 -4.71 -12.04
CA ASN A 65 4.42 -6.10 -11.68
C ASN A 65 3.37 -6.78 -10.79
N TRP A 66 2.35 -6.09 -10.26
CA TRP A 66 1.40 -6.70 -9.33
C TRP A 66 0.77 -7.97 -9.88
N GLN A 67 0.46 -8.03 -11.18
CA GLN A 67 -0.15 -9.20 -11.82
C GLN A 67 0.70 -10.46 -11.77
N ARG A 68 2.02 -10.30 -11.70
CA ARG A 68 2.98 -11.41 -11.62
C ARG A 68 3.25 -11.82 -10.17
N ILE A 69 3.12 -10.87 -9.25
CA ILE A 69 3.41 -11.04 -7.82
C ILE A 69 2.17 -11.59 -7.10
N TRP A 70 1.01 -11.01 -7.37
CA TRP A 70 -0.29 -11.35 -6.79
C TRP A 70 -1.31 -11.65 -7.91
N PRO A 71 -1.13 -12.74 -8.67
CA PRO A 71 -2.07 -13.14 -9.71
C PRO A 71 -3.48 -13.40 -9.17
N GLU A 72 -3.62 -13.74 -7.88
CA GLU A 72 -4.90 -13.99 -7.22
C GLU A 72 -5.83 -12.75 -7.21
N LEU A 73 -5.28 -11.54 -7.34
CA LEU A 73 -6.06 -10.30 -7.38
C LEU A 73 -6.75 -10.05 -8.72
N LYS A 74 -6.43 -10.82 -9.77
CA LYS A 74 -7.07 -10.67 -11.09
C LYS A 74 -8.54 -11.08 -11.11
N GLY A 75 -8.98 -11.85 -10.12
CA GLY A 75 -10.35 -12.40 -10.04
C GLY A 75 -11.24 -11.75 -8.97
N THR A 76 -10.73 -10.80 -8.19
CA THR A 76 -11.47 -10.20 -7.05
C THR A 76 -12.28 -8.96 -7.46
N GLU A 77 -12.86 -8.95 -8.66
CA GLU A 77 -13.72 -7.85 -9.14
C GLU A 77 -15.22 -8.07 -8.85
N SER A 78 -15.62 -9.15 -8.17
CA SER A 78 -17.05 -9.41 -7.91
C SER A 78 -17.30 -10.37 -6.73
N THR A 79 -17.29 -9.88 -5.49
CA THR A 79 -18.12 -10.44 -4.39
C THR A 79 -18.15 -9.46 -3.22
N THR A 80 -18.83 -8.33 -3.42
CA THR A 80 -19.66 -7.77 -2.36
C THR A 80 -20.95 -8.59 -2.38
N GLU A 81 -20.91 -9.81 -1.84
CA GLU A 81 -22.15 -10.50 -1.49
C GLU A 81 -22.52 -10.03 -0.09
N ASN A 82 -23.50 -9.13 -0.10
CA ASN A 82 -24.16 -8.53 1.04
C ASN A 82 -24.67 -9.64 1.98
N ASN A 83 -24.07 -9.75 3.17
CA ASN A 83 -24.69 -10.47 4.28
C ASN A 83 -25.47 -9.43 5.10
N GLU A 84 -26.72 -9.21 4.71
CA GLU A 84 -27.75 -8.58 5.53
C GLU A 84 -28.76 -9.66 5.94
N VAL A 85 -28.79 -9.94 7.25
CA VAL A 85 -29.88 -10.50 8.10
C VAL A 85 -30.66 -11.75 7.67
#